data_AF-K3X9C0-F1
#
_entry.id   AF-K3X9C0-F1
#
_cell.length_a   1.000
_cell.length_b   1.000
_cell.length_c   1.000
_cell.angle_alpha   90.00
_cell.angle_beta   90.00
_cell.angle_gamma   90.00
#
_symmetry.space_group_name_H-M   'P 1'
#
loop_
_entity.id
_entity.type
_entity.pdbx_description
1 polymer ?
#
loop_
_entity_poly.entity_id
_entity_poly.type
_entity_poly.pdbx_seq_one_letter_code
_entity_poly.pdbx_strand_id
1 'polypeptide(L)'
;MAQGRCEKPHFRNCRMIWTATAGVLMALSAVGSAITVLKLRIRWTAIDISCVRFLHLVFFVYIWIWCTSRTIFYAWICTLPREKFIDANPQYQLSHDELDRLGIHAILHIKEANRGWVAALICVGDIALFAFALVTFPLVYEMFRIATHAMDRGKAKERERICWYCLVVHAILLVFVIIETVFAVVFEGYTKYTHYCLLFVYVVQAMGVGYMVCLLVVLKIRGRSQEPIDGEFVRSPIYDRLQRML
;
A
#
# COMPACT_ATOMS: atom_id res chain seq x y z
N MET A 1 -11.75 47.05 44.08
CA MET A 1 -12.49 45.82 43.72
C MET A 1 -12.13 45.45 42.29
N ALA A 2 -11.10 44.64 42.11
CA ALA A 2 -10.67 44.16 40.80
C ALA A 2 -11.41 42.86 40.49
N GLN A 3 -12.25 42.90 39.46
CA GLN A 3 -13.09 41.79 39.04
C GLN A 3 -12.23 40.82 38.23
N GLY A 4 -11.73 39.79 38.92
CA GLY A 4 -11.00 38.67 38.32
C GLY A 4 -11.92 37.90 37.37
N ARG A 5 -11.80 38.18 36.07
CA ARG A 5 -12.47 37.43 35.02
C ARG A 5 -11.71 36.12 34.86
N CYS A 6 -12.23 35.07 35.50
CA CYS A 6 -11.80 33.69 35.35
C CYS A 6 -12.02 33.29 33.87
N GLU A 7 -10.98 33.36 33.05
CA GLU A 7 -10.97 32.75 31.73
C GLU A 7 -11.08 31.24 31.91
N LYS A 8 -12.27 30.71 31.65
CA LYS A 8 -12.47 29.27 31.53
C LYS A 8 -11.48 28.75 30.49
N PRO A 9 -10.74 27.66 30.75
CA PRO A 9 -9.95 27.02 29.72
C PRO A 9 -10.92 26.59 28.61
N HIS A 10 -10.83 27.27 27.48
CA HIS A 10 -11.54 26.91 26.28
C HIS A 10 -10.95 25.56 25.84
N PHE A 11 -11.54 24.46 26.30
CA PHE A 11 -11.38 23.13 25.69
C PHE A 11 -11.97 23.21 24.28
N ARG A 12 -11.26 23.89 23.37
CA ARG A 12 -11.52 23.84 21.93
C ARG A 12 -10.96 22.51 21.46
N ASN A 13 -11.75 21.46 21.69
CA ASN A 13 -11.65 20.16 21.05
C ASN A 13 -11.83 20.31 19.53
N CYS A 14 -10.91 20.98 18.83
CA CYS A 14 -10.73 20.79 17.39
C CYS A 14 -10.00 19.46 17.23
N ARG A 15 -10.79 18.44 16.91
CA ARG A 15 -10.32 17.09 16.60
C ARG A 15 -9.61 17.16 15.24
N MET A 16 -8.47 16.51 15.11
CA MET A 16 -7.83 16.24 13.82
C MET A 16 -8.70 15.26 13.03
N ILE A 17 -9.81 15.73 12.45
CA ILE A 17 -10.84 14.89 11.87
C ILE A 17 -10.28 14.14 10.66
N TRP A 18 -9.48 14.79 9.83
CA TRP A 18 -8.92 14.17 8.62
C TRP A 18 -7.84 13.16 8.97
N THR A 19 -6.94 13.49 9.88
CA THR A 19 -5.90 12.56 10.34
C THR A 19 -6.51 11.35 11.07
N ALA A 20 -7.52 11.57 11.92
CA ALA A 20 -8.20 10.48 12.62
C ALA A 20 -8.99 9.58 11.67
N THR A 21 -9.71 10.14 10.71
CA THR A 21 -10.44 9.35 9.70
C THR A 21 -9.48 8.56 8.82
N ALA A 22 -8.39 9.17 8.34
CA ALA A 22 -7.33 8.47 7.61
C ALA A 22 -6.71 7.34 8.44
N GLY A 23 -6.44 7.58 9.73
CA GLY A 23 -5.94 6.58 10.66
C GLY A 23 -6.90 5.39 10.82
N VAL A 24 -8.20 5.65 11.00
CA VAL A 24 -9.22 4.59 11.11
C VAL A 24 -9.35 3.80 9.80
N LEU A 25 -9.36 4.45 8.65
CA LEU A 25 -9.41 3.76 7.35
C LEU A 25 -8.17 2.89 7.12
N MET A 26 -6.98 3.39 7.47
CA MET A 26 -5.74 2.60 7.42
C MET A 26 -5.79 1.40 8.37
N ALA A 27 -6.33 1.57 9.58
CA ALA A 27 -6.48 0.50 10.55
C ALA A 27 -7.41 -0.60 10.05
N LEU A 28 -8.58 -0.22 9.50
CA LEU A 28 -9.52 -1.17 8.90
C LEU A 28 -8.89 -1.91 7.70
N SER A 29 -8.16 -1.19 6.86
CA SER A 29 -7.43 -1.78 5.73
C SER A 29 -6.34 -2.76 6.20
N ALA A 30 -5.60 -2.42 7.27
CA ALA A 30 -4.61 -3.30 7.88
C ALA A 30 -5.27 -4.58 8.41
N VAL A 31 -6.36 -4.47 9.16
CA VAL A 31 -7.10 -5.62 9.69
C VAL A 31 -7.64 -6.50 8.55
N GLY A 32 -8.27 -5.90 7.54
CA GLY A 32 -8.78 -6.64 6.38
C GLY A 32 -7.67 -7.37 5.62
N SER A 33 -6.52 -6.71 5.43
CA SER A 33 -5.35 -7.31 4.77
C SER A 33 -4.77 -8.45 5.62
N ALA A 34 -4.65 -8.27 6.94
CA ALA A 34 -4.17 -9.30 7.86
C ALA A 34 -5.07 -10.55 7.86
N ILE A 35 -6.39 -10.37 7.94
CA ILE A 35 -7.36 -11.47 7.87
C ILE A 35 -7.22 -12.20 6.53
N THR A 36 -7.03 -11.47 5.43
CA THR A 36 -6.82 -12.06 4.10
C THR A 36 -5.53 -12.88 4.04
N VAL A 37 -4.42 -12.36 4.57
CA VAL A 37 -3.15 -13.09 4.68
C VAL A 37 -3.33 -14.37 5.50
N LEU A 38 -4.01 -14.31 6.65
CA LEU A 38 -4.26 -15.48 7.50
C LEU A 38 -5.10 -16.55 6.78
N LYS A 39 -6.19 -16.14 6.11
CA LYS A 39 -7.04 -17.05 5.31
C LYS A 39 -6.25 -17.69 4.17
N LEU A 40 -5.44 -16.90 3.45
CA LEU A 40 -4.61 -17.40 2.37
C LEU A 40 -3.54 -18.38 2.89
N ARG A 41 -2.90 -18.07 4.03
CA ARG A 41 -1.87 -18.89 4.66
C ARG A 41 -2.41 -20.24 5.13
N ILE A 42 -3.59 -20.26 5.76
CA ILE A 42 -4.25 -21.51 6.19
C ILE A 42 -4.62 -22.37 4.96
N ARG A 43 -5.13 -21.76 3.89
CA ARG A 43 -5.41 -22.47 2.63
C ARG A 43 -4.15 -22.86 1.85
N TRP A 44 -3.00 -22.32 2.22
CA TRP A 44 -1.70 -22.57 1.60
C TRP A 44 -1.12 -23.93 2.03
N THR A 45 -1.38 -24.35 3.27
CA THR A 45 -0.91 -25.65 3.79
C THR A 45 -1.69 -26.84 3.23
N ALA A 46 -2.86 -26.61 2.64
CA ALA A 46 -3.78 -27.66 2.19
C ALA A 46 -3.75 -27.94 0.67
N ILE A 47 -3.24 -27.02 -0.16
CA ILE A 47 -3.36 -27.09 -1.63
C ILE A 47 -2.03 -26.71 -2.28
N ASP A 48 -1.70 -27.38 -3.39
CA ASP A 48 -0.52 -27.08 -4.23
C ASP A 48 -0.38 -25.59 -4.60
N ILE A 49 0.86 -25.11 -4.56
CA ILE A 49 1.20 -23.68 -4.70
C ILE A 49 1.16 -23.26 -6.17
N SER A 50 0.15 -22.45 -6.52
CA SER A 50 0.12 -21.70 -7.79
C SER A 50 0.82 -20.34 -7.62
N CYS A 51 1.49 -19.86 -8.67
CA CYS A 51 2.17 -18.57 -8.70
C CYS A 51 1.25 -17.39 -8.37
N VAL A 52 0.02 -17.38 -8.91
CA VAL A 52 -0.96 -16.32 -8.64
C VAL A 52 -1.33 -16.23 -7.16
N ARG A 53 -1.57 -17.36 -6.49
CA ARG A 53 -1.89 -17.36 -5.05
C ARG A 53 -0.72 -16.88 -4.21
N PHE A 54 0.51 -17.24 -4.59
CA PHE A 54 1.71 -16.72 -3.93
C PHE A 54 1.83 -15.20 -4.10
N LEU A 55 1.66 -14.67 -5.31
CA LEU A 55 1.72 -13.23 -5.57
C LEU A 55 0.61 -12.47 -4.82
N HIS A 56 -0.61 -13.01 -4.72
CA HIS A 56 -1.67 -12.44 -3.90
C HIS A 56 -1.29 -12.40 -2.41
N LEU A 57 -0.70 -13.48 -1.87
CA LEU A 57 -0.27 -13.51 -0.48
C LEU A 57 0.77 -12.41 -0.21
N VAL A 58 1.80 -12.33 -1.05
CA VAL A 58 2.86 -11.32 -0.92
C VAL A 58 2.30 -9.90 -1.05
N PHE A 59 1.39 -9.68 -2.01
CA PHE A 59 0.68 -8.42 -2.19
C PHE A 59 -0.05 -7.97 -0.91
N PHE A 60 -0.84 -8.85 -0.29
CA PHE A 60 -1.56 -8.51 0.95
C PHE A 60 -0.63 -8.35 2.15
N VAL A 61 0.51 -9.05 2.20
CA VAL A 61 1.52 -8.85 3.25
C VAL A 61 2.10 -7.43 3.16
N TYR A 62 2.48 -6.96 1.97
CA TYR A 62 3.01 -5.60 1.82
C TYR A 62 1.96 -4.51 2.10
N ILE A 63 0.71 -4.69 1.66
CA ILE A 63 -0.38 -3.78 2.04
C ILE A 63 -0.56 -3.75 3.54
N TRP A 64 -0.54 -4.90 4.21
CA TRP A 64 -0.68 -4.97 5.66
C TRP A 64 0.44 -4.20 6.38
N ILE A 65 1.70 -4.37 5.95
CA ILE A 65 2.85 -3.65 6.53
C ILE A 65 2.69 -2.14 6.31
N TRP A 66 2.35 -1.71 5.09
CA TRP A 66 2.13 -0.30 4.77
C TRP A 66 1.00 0.32 5.60
N CYS A 67 -0.18 -0.30 5.60
CA CYS A 67 -1.34 0.17 6.37
C CYS A 67 -1.04 0.22 7.87
N THR A 68 -0.31 -0.77 8.40
CA THR A 68 0.07 -0.81 9.82
C THR A 68 1.04 0.32 10.15
N SER A 69 2.08 0.54 9.34
CA SER A 69 3.00 1.68 9.51
C SER A 69 2.25 3.02 9.50
N ARG A 70 1.34 3.21 8.54
CA ARG A 70 0.53 4.44 8.45
C ARG A 70 -0.45 4.60 9.60
N THR A 71 -1.04 3.51 10.09
CA THR A 71 -1.91 3.54 11.27
C THR A 71 -1.15 3.98 12.51
N ILE A 72 0.03 3.41 12.76
CA ILE A 72 0.90 3.78 13.89
C ILE A 72 1.28 5.27 13.77
N PHE A 73 1.64 5.71 12.57
CA PHE A 73 1.98 7.10 12.31
C PHE A 73 0.83 8.08 12.60
N TYR A 74 -0.37 7.81 12.08
CA TYR A 74 -1.53 8.66 12.33
C TYR A 74 -2.00 8.61 13.79
N ALA A 75 -1.92 7.46 14.44
CA ALA A 75 -2.17 7.34 15.87
C ALA A 75 -1.19 8.19 16.67
N TRP A 76 0.11 8.18 16.30
CA TRP A 76 1.12 9.02 16.93
C TRP A 76 0.82 10.52 16.75
N ILE A 77 0.48 10.96 15.53
CA ILE A 77 0.07 12.36 15.28
C ILE A 77 -1.10 12.78 16.18
N CYS A 78 -2.13 11.93 16.30
CA CYS A 78 -3.30 12.25 17.13
C CYS A 78 -2.96 12.40 18.63
N THR A 79 -1.82 11.88 19.09
CA THR A 79 -1.36 12.01 20.47
C THR A 79 -0.35 13.14 20.69
N LEU A 80 0.14 13.78 19.62
CA LEU A 80 1.04 14.94 19.71
C LEU A 80 0.27 16.17 20.19
N PRO A 81 0.80 16.92 21.18
CA PRO A 81 0.16 18.15 21.62
C PRO A 81 0.43 19.31 20.65
N ARG A 82 -0.51 20.26 20.57
CA ARG A 82 -0.59 21.28 19.51
C ARG A 82 0.65 22.17 19.43
N GLU A 83 1.25 22.49 20.56
CA GLU A 83 2.45 23.31 20.66
C GLU A 83 3.67 22.71 19.96
N LYS A 84 3.62 21.43 19.58
CA LYS A 84 4.67 20.73 18.84
C LYS A 84 4.46 20.68 17.34
N PHE A 85 3.30 21.13 16.85
CA PHE A 85 3.05 21.37 15.43
C PHE A 85 3.62 22.74 15.05
N ILE A 86 4.94 22.84 15.15
CA ILE A 86 5.67 24.04 14.72
C ILE A 86 6.08 23.78 13.29
N ASP A 87 5.52 24.55 12.37
CA ASP A 87 5.91 24.54 10.96
C ASP A 87 7.42 24.78 10.86
N ALA A 88 8.12 23.85 10.21
CA ALA A 88 9.55 23.97 9.99
C ALA A 88 9.89 25.14 9.03
N ASN A 89 8.90 25.66 8.29
CA ASN A 89 9.08 26.78 7.38
C ASN A 89 8.80 28.15 8.06
N PRO A 90 9.81 29.02 8.22
CA PRO A 90 9.63 30.33 8.85
C PRO A 90 8.87 31.35 7.97
N GLN A 91 8.67 31.09 6.67
CA GLN A 91 8.05 32.04 5.74
C GLN A 91 6.51 31.91 5.65
N TYR A 92 5.95 30.73 5.90
CA TYR A 92 4.52 30.47 5.90
C TYR A 92 4.22 29.47 6.99
N GLN A 93 3.68 29.93 8.12
CA GLN A 93 3.20 29.06 9.18
C GLN A 93 1.80 28.57 8.81
N LEU A 94 1.68 27.30 8.42
CA LEU A 94 0.39 26.67 8.20
C LEU A 94 -0.38 26.56 9.52
N SER A 95 -1.68 26.84 9.47
CA SER A 95 -2.57 26.62 10.61
C SER A 95 -2.72 25.12 10.89
N HIS A 96 -3.04 24.77 12.14
CA HIS A 96 -3.26 23.39 12.56
C HIS A 96 -4.33 22.66 11.70
N ASP A 97 -5.39 23.37 11.29
CA ASP A 97 -6.44 22.81 10.45
C ASP A 97 -5.98 22.60 9.00
N GLU A 98 -5.01 23.38 8.52
CA GLU A 98 -4.41 23.19 7.20
C GLU A 98 -3.46 21.99 7.23
N LEU A 99 -2.68 21.83 8.30
CA LEU A 99 -1.83 20.66 8.52
C LEU A 99 -2.63 19.36 8.62
N ASP A 100 -3.80 19.38 9.28
CA ASP A 100 -4.68 18.20 9.36
C ASP A 100 -5.14 17.74 7.96
N ARG A 101 -5.31 18.66 7.01
CA ARG A 101 -5.72 18.35 5.63
C ARG A 101 -4.57 17.86 4.76
N LEU A 102 -3.32 18.16 5.11
CA LEU A 102 -2.13 17.74 4.37
C LEU A 102 -1.84 16.24 4.52
N GLY A 103 -2.39 15.58 5.54
CA GLY A 103 -2.19 14.16 5.80
C GLY A 103 -0.71 13.82 5.91
N ILE A 104 -0.22 12.96 5.03
CA ILE A 104 1.18 12.53 5.00
C ILE A 104 2.16 13.66 4.69
N HIS A 105 1.73 14.69 3.95
CA HIS A 105 2.58 15.82 3.59
C HIS A 105 2.86 16.72 4.80
N ALA A 106 2.04 16.61 5.86
CA ALA A 106 2.27 17.32 7.12
C ALA A 106 3.61 16.93 7.77
N ILE A 107 4.16 15.74 7.46
CA ILE A 107 5.47 15.28 7.96
C ILE A 107 6.58 16.29 7.67
N LEU A 108 6.58 16.88 6.47
CA LEU A 108 7.62 17.84 6.06
C LEU A 108 7.56 19.14 6.87
N HIS A 109 6.44 19.40 7.54
CA HIS A 109 6.18 20.60 8.31
C HIS A 109 6.24 20.36 9.83
N ILE A 110 6.34 19.11 10.29
CA ILE A 110 6.36 18.79 11.73
C ILE A 110 7.81 18.52 12.17
N LYS A 111 8.40 19.43 12.97
CA LYS A 111 9.77 19.27 13.49
C LYS A 111 9.98 17.96 14.26
N GLU A 112 8.97 17.50 15.00
CA GLU A 112 9.03 16.23 15.76
C GLU A 112 9.00 14.97 14.86
N ALA A 113 8.70 15.11 13.56
CA ALA A 113 8.76 14.00 12.61
C ALA A 113 10.20 13.64 12.21
N ASN A 114 11.19 14.49 12.51
CA ASN A 114 12.62 14.18 12.33
C ASN A 114 13.18 13.26 13.42
N ARG A 115 12.38 12.84 14.40
CA ARG A 115 12.81 11.76 15.32
C ARG A 115 13.13 10.51 14.52
N GLY A 116 14.31 9.93 14.72
CA GLY A 116 14.80 8.81 13.92
C GLY A 116 13.84 7.62 13.84
N TRP A 117 13.08 7.33 14.91
CA TRP A 117 12.09 6.25 14.89
C TRP A 117 10.86 6.57 14.03
N VAL A 118 10.45 7.84 13.94
CA VAL A 118 9.32 8.28 13.09
C VAL A 118 9.73 8.23 11.63
N ALA A 119 10.92 8.75 11.32
CA ALA A 119 11.50 8.65 9.98
C ALA A 119 11.65 7.19 9.54
N ALA A 120 12.18 6.31 10.40
CA ALA A 120 12.28 4.88 10.12
C ALA A 120 10.91 4.22 9.89
N LEU A 121 9.90 4.54 10.72
CA LEU A 121 8.54 4.01 10.56
C LEU A 121 7.95 4.39 9.20
N ILE A 122 8.12 5.65 8.79
CA ILE A 122 7.61 6.17 7.51
C ILE A 122 8.35 5.51 6.34
N CYS A 123 9.69 5.42 6.39
CA CYS A 123 10.48 4.77 5.35
C CYS A 123 10.09 3.29 5.19
N VAL A 124 9.88 2.56 6.29
CA VAL A 124 9.35 1.18 6.24
C VAL A 124 7.99 1.12 5.52
N GLY A 125 7.13 2.12 5.77
CA GLY A 125 5.87 2.25 5.05
C GLY A 125 6.05 2.49 3.55
N ASP A 126 6.98 3.36 3.17
CA ASP A 126 7.26 3.73 1.77
C ASP A 126 7.89 2.57 1.00
N ILE A 127 8.81 1.84 1.62
CA ILE A 127 9.35 0.56 1.11
C ILE A 127 8.23 -0.45 0.89
N ALA A 128 7.33 -0.62 1.86
CA ALA A 128 6.22 -1.58 1.74
C ALA A 128 5.23 -1.17 0.63
N LEU A 129 4.95 0.12 0.49
CA LEU A 129 4.12 0.65 -0.60
C LEU A 129 4.77 0.40 -1.95
N PHE A 130 6.08 0.61 -2.07
CA PHE A 130 6.81 0.35 -3.31
C PHE A 130 6.82 -1.14 -3.65
N ALA A 131 7.05 -2.02 -2.66
CA ALA A 131 6.99 -3.45 -2.85
C ALA A 131 5.61 -3.92 -3.33
N PHE A 132 4.53 -3.38 -2.74
CA PHE A 132 3.16 -3.59 -3.22
C PHE A 132 2.98 -3.17 -4.68
N ALA A 133 3.49 -2.01 -5.07
CA ALA A 133 3.40 -1.52 -6.46
C ALA A 133 4.15 -2.46 -7.43
N LEU A 134 5.36 -2.90 -7.05
CA LEU A 134 6.15 -3.83 -7.87
C LEU A 134 5.46 -5.20 -8.03
N VAL A 135 4.88 -5.74 -6.97
CA VAL A 135 4.16 -7.05 -7.00
C VAL A 135 2.88 -6.97 -7.84
N THR A 136 2.28 -5.79 -7.98
CA THR A 136 1.06 -5.59 -8.78
C THR A 136 1.28 -5.98 -10.25
N PHE A 137 2.44 -5.69 -10.84
CA PHE A 137 2.72 -6.02 -12.24
C PHE A 137 2.67 -7.53 -12.55
N PRO A 138 3.50 -8.39 -11.91
CA PRO A 138 3.44 -9.82 -12.16
C PRO A 138 2.11 -10.44 -11.72
N LEU A 139 1.47 -9.89 -10.67
CA LEU A 139 0.16 -10.35 -10.21
C LEU A 139 -0.91 -10.18 -11.29
N VAL A 140 -1.06 -8.96 -11.81
CA VAL A 140 -2.05 -8.66 -12.85
C VAL A 140 -1.73 -9.41 -14.14
N TYR A 141 -0.45 -9.53 -14.50
CA TYR A 141 -0.03 -10.31 -15.66
C TYR A 141 -0.42 -11.79 -15.55
N GLU A 142 -0.17 -12.44 -14.41
CA GLU A 142 -0.52 -13.84 -14.23
C GLU A 142 -2.05 -14.04 -14.15
N MET A 143 -2.79 -13.09 -13.57
CA MET A 143 -4.27 -13.10 -13.63
C MET A 143 -4.78 -13.01 -15.08
N PHE A 144 -4.20 -12.10 -15.88
CA PHE A 144 -4.51 -11.98 -17.31
C PHE A 144 -4.21 -13.28 -18.06
N ARG A 145 -3.08 -13.94 -17.77
CA ARG A 145 -2.73 -15.22 -18.39
C ARG A 145 -3.71 -16.33 -18.05
N ILE A 146 -4.15 -16.44 -16.79
CA ILE A 146 -5.18 -17.41 -16.40
C ILE A 146 -6.50 -17.15 -17.15
N ALA A 147 -6.87 -15.87 -17.33
CA ALA A 147 -8.09 -15.51 -18.03
C ALA A 147 -8.03 -15.78 -19.54
N THR A 148 -6.86 -15.59 -20.17
CA THR A 148 -6.66 -15.79 -21.62
C THR A 148 -6.30 -17.21 -22.02
N HIS A 149 -5.62 -17.95 -21.15
CA HIS A 149 -5.07 -19.26 -21.45
C HIS A 149 -5.37 -20.21 -20.30
N ALA A 150 -5.95 -21.39 -20.59
CA ALA A 150 -6.04 -22.47 -19.63
C ALA A 150 -4.63 -22.83 -19.13
N MET A 151 -4.31 -22.42 -17.91
CA MET A 151 -2.94 -22.47 -17.38
C MET A 151 -2.66 -23.83 -16.75
N ASP A 152 -1.98 -24.71 -17.49
CA ASP A 152 -1.36 -25.93 -16.95
C ASP A 152 0.14 -25.94 -17.27
N ARG A 153 0.94 -25.38 -16.37
CA ARG A 153 2.41 -25.33 -16.50
C ARG A 153 3.11 -26.44 -15.72
N GLY A 154 2.39 -27.19 -14.89
CA GLY A 154 2.95 -28.12 -13.92
C GLY A 154 3.68 -27.44 -12.74
N LYS A 155 3.79 -28.16 -11.62
CA LYS A 155 4.29 -27.62 -10.33
C LYS A 155 5.73 -27.08 -10.39
N ALA A 156 6.62 -27.71 -11.17
CA ALA A 156 8.01 -27.30 -11.27
C ALA A 156 8.17 -25.90 -11.90
N LYS A 157 7.46 -25.65 -13.01
CA LYS A 157 7.50 -24.35 -13.72
C LYS A 157 6.82 -23.24 -12.90
N GLU A 158 5.78 -23.56 -12.14
CA GLU A 158 5.16 -22.61 -11.20
C GLU A 158 6.17 -22.14 -10.13
N ARG A 159 6.93 -23.07 -9.55
CA ARG A 159 7.95 -22.75 -8.54
C ARG A 159 9.10 -21.92 -9.12
N GLU A 160 9.55 -22.26 -10.32
CA GLU A 160 10.57 -21.48 -11.02
C GLU A 160 10.11 -20.03 -11.27
N ARG A 161 8.86 -19.84 -11.72
CA ARG A 161 8.28 -18.50 -11.93
C ARG A 161 8.15 -17.72 -10.64
N ILE A 162 7.73 -18.37 -9.55
CA ILE A 162 7.69 -17.76 -8.22
C ILE A 162 9.08 -17.26 -7.82
N CYS A 163 10.10 -18.10 -7.95
CA CYS A 163 11.48 -17.73 -7.61
C CYS A 163 11.95 -16.54 -8.44
N TRP A 164 11.67 -16.55 -9.74
CA TRP A 164 12.05 -15.48 -10.65
C TRP A 164 11.36 -14.15 -10.32
N TYR A 165 10.03 -14.16 -10.07
CA TYR A 165 9.31 -12.96 -9.65
C TYR A 165 9.80 -12.44 -8.30
N CYS A 166 10.03 -13.32 -7.32
CA CYS A 166 10.62 -12.95 -6.04
C CYS A 166 11.97 -12.26 -6.22
N LEU A 167 12.86 -12.88 -7.00
CA LEU A 167 14.21 -12.37 -7.22
C LEU A 167 14.16 -10.98 -7.86
N VAL A 168 13.41 -10.81 -8.95
CA VAL A 168 13.33 -9.53 -9.66
C VAL A 168 12.72 -8.43 -8.79
N VAL A 169 11.59 -8.72 -8.12
CA VAL A 169 10.92 -7.75 -7.25
C VAL A 169 11.83 -7.34 -6.09
N HIS A 170 12.45 -8.29 -5.40
CA HIS A 170 13.29 -8.00 -4.25
C HIS A 170 14.62 -7.35 -4.65
N ALA A 171 15.16 -7.65 -5.83
CA ALA A 171 16.35 -6.96 -6.33
C ALA A 171 16.07 -5.47 -6.58
N ILE A 172 14.95 -5.13 -7.23
CA ILE A 172 14.53 -3.73 -7.45
C ILE A 172 14.20 -3.05 -6.11
N LEU A 173 13.49 -3.75 -5.22
CA LEU A 173 13.16 -3.24 -3.89
C LEU A 173 14.41 -2.95 -3.07
N LEU A 174 15.42 -3.81 -3.11
CA LEU A 174 16.67 -3.62 -2.38
C LEU A 174 17.41 -2.36 -2.83
N VAL A 175 17.43 -2.06 -4.14
CA VAL A 175 17.98 -0.80 -4.65
C VAL A 175 17.23 0.40 -4.09
N PHE A 176 15.89 0.35 -4.08
CA PHE A 176 15.08 1.43 -3.51
C PHE A 176 15.32 1.61 -2.00
N VAL A 177 15.39 0.52 -1.23
CA VAL A 177 15.70 0.53 0.21
C VAL A 177 17.04 1.22 0.46
N ILE A 178 18.08 0.90 -0.34
CA ILE A 178 19.39 1.55 -0.20
C ILE A 178 19.28 3.05 -0.44
N ILE A 179 18.63 3.47 -1.54
CA ILE A 179 18.50 4.89 -1.90
C ILE A 179 17.75 5.65 -0.80
N GLU A 180 16.59 5.15 -0.37
CA GLU A 180 15.77 5.80 0.64
C GLU A 180 16.49 5.86 2.00
N THR A 181 17.16 4.77 2.40
CA THR A 181 17.92 4.72 3.65
C THR A 181 19.09 5.69 3.63
N VAL A 182 19.83 5.78 2.51
CA VAL A 182 20.93 6.74 2.36
C VAL A 182 20.42 8.16 2.52
N PHE A 183 19.29 8.51 1.88
CA PHE A 183 18.71 9.84 2.06
C PHE A 183 18.22 10.10 3.49
N ALA A 184 17.58 9.12 4.14
CA ALA A 184 17.11 9.27 5.51
C ALA A 184 18.27 9.46 6.52
N VAL A 185 19.40 8.77 6.31
CA VAL A 185 20.58 8.84 7.18
C VAL A 185 21.38 10.12 6.93
N VAL A 186 21.67 10.45 5.66
CA VAL A 186 22.49 11.62 5.31
C VAL A 186 21.82 12.94 5.70
N PHE A 187 20.49 13.00 5.62
CA PHE A 187 19.72 14.20 5.93
C PHE A 187 19.04 14.15 7.31
N GLU A 188 19.44 13.22 8.18
CA GLU A 188 19.01 13.10 9.58
C GLU A 188 17.48 13.15 9.80
N GLY A 189 16.71 12.46 8.96
CA GLY A 189 15.25 12.41 9.10
C GLY A 189 14.49 12.27 7.78
N TYR A 190 13.18 12.51 7.85
CA TYR A 190 12.31 12.50 6.67
C TYR A 190 12.33 13.88 6.01
N THR A 191 12.89 13.97 4.81
CA THR A 191 13.13 15.23 4.12
C THR A 191 12.42 15.29 2.78
N LYS A 192 12.60 16.39 2.05
CA LYS A 192 12.06 16.53 0.68
C LYS A 192 12.56 15.43 -0.25
N TYR A 193 13.77 14.91 -0.04
CA TYR A 193 14.34 13.84 -0.86
C TYR A 193 13.64 12.50 -0.64
N THR A 194 13.39 12.10 0.61
CA THR A 194 12.59 10.91 0.92
C THR A 194 11.14 11.07 0.43
N HIS A 195 10.61 12.30 0.47
CA HIS A 195 9.31 12.59 -0.13
C HIS A 195 9.30 12.44 -1.67
N TYR A 196 10.37 12.82 -2.37
CA TYR A 196 10.49 12.55 -3.81
C TYR A 196 10.54 11.05 -4.12
N CYS A 197 11.17 10.23 -3.27
CA CYS A 197 11.10 8.77 -3.38
C CYS A 197 9.65 8.28 -3.27
N LEU A 198 8.87 8.78 -2.31
CA LEU A 198 7.45 8.45 -2.19
C LEU A 198 6.64 8.90 -3.42
N LEU A 199 6.89 10.09 -3.96
CA LEU A 199 6.23 10.55 -5.19
C LEU A 199 6.55 9.62 -6.38
N PHE A 200 7.80 9.16 -6.49
CA PHE A 200 8.17 8.15 -7.48
C PHE A 200 7.38 6.84 -7.29
N VAL A 201 7.19 6.37 -6.06
CA VAL A 201 6.34 5.20 -5.77
C VAL A 201 4.91 5.40 -6.29
N TYR A 202 4.31 6.58 -6.09
CA TYR A 202 2.98 6.88 -6.63
C TYR A 202 2.94 6.86 -8.16
N VAL A 203 3.99 7.32 -8.84
CA VAL A 203 4.09 7.22 -10.31
C VAL A 203 4.10 5.76 -10.75
N VAL A 204 4.90 4.91 -10.09
CA VAL A 204 4.95 3.47 -10.38
C VAL A 204 3.59 2.81 -10.13
N GLN A 205 2.91 3.18 -9.05
CA GLN A 205 1.56 2.71 -8.74
C GLN A 205 0.55 3.13 -9.82
N ALA A 206 0.60 4.38 -10.29
CA ALA A 206 -0.26 4.87 -11.37
C ALA A 206 0.01 4.11 -12.68
N MET A 207 1.28 3.83 -13.00
CA MET A 207 1.64 2.95 -14.12
C MET A 207 1.06 1.54 -13.96
N GLY A 208 1.08 0.99 -12.74
CA GLY A 208 0.46 -0.32 -12.44
C GLY A 208 -1.06 -0.33 -12.68
N VAL A 209 -1.77 0.72 -12.30
CA VAL A 209 -3.20 0.88 -12.60
C VAL A 209 -3.43 0.98 -14.11
N GLY A 210 -2.64 1.80 -14.81
CA GLY A 210 -2.71 1.90 -16.27
C GLY A 210 -2.47 0.56 -16.97
N TYR A 211 -1.49 -0.22 -16.49
CA TYR A 211 -1.20 -1.57 -16.96
C TYR A 211 -2.39 -2.52 -16.76
N MET A 212 -3.02 -2.50 -15.58
CA MET A 212 -4.21 -3.29 -15.29
C MET A 212 -5.38 -2.94 -16.22
N VAL A 213 -5.67 -1.65 -16.41
CA VAL A 213 -6.72 -1.19 -17.32
C VAL A 213 -6.43 -1.64 -18.75
N CYS A 214 -5.19 -1.51 -19.21
CA CYS A 214 -4.78 -1.96 -20.54
C CYS A 214 -5.05 -3.46 -20.74
N LEU A 215 -4.64 -4.31 -19.78
CA LEU A 215 -4.89 -5.75 -19.85
C LEU A 215 -6.38 -6.10 -19.81
N LEU A 216 -7.19 -5.39 -19.01
CA LEU A 216 -8.65 -5.56 -19.00
C LEU A 216 -9.29 -5.17 -20.34
N VAL A 217 -8.81 -4.11 -20.99
CA VAL A 217 -9.27 -3.72 -22.35
C VAL A 217 -8.91 -4.80 -23.36
N VAL A 218 -7.68 -5.34 -23.31
CA VAL A 218 -7.26 -6.45 -24.18
C VAL A 218 -8.12 -7.69 -23.94
N LEU A 219 -8.42 -8.02 -22.67
CA LEU A 219 -9.34 -9.11 -22.32
C LEU A 219 -10.73 -8.87 -22.87
N LYS A 220 -11.26 -7.66 -22.77
CA LYS A 220 -12.60 -7.33 -23.28
C LYS A 220 -12.67 -7.48 -24.80
N ILE A 221 -11.63 -7.06 -25.52
CA ILE A 221 -11.57 -7.17 -26.98
C ILE A 221 -11.45 -8.66 -27.40
N ARG A 222 -10.56 -9.42 -26.76
CA ARG A 222 -10.31 -10.83 -27.10
C ARG A 222 -11.38 -11.79 -26.59
N GLY A 223 -11.96 -11.54 -25.41
CA GLY A 223 -13.04 -12.34 -24.84
C GLY A 223 -14.31 -12.28 -25.68
N ARG A 224 -14.57 -11.15 -26.34
CA ARG A 224 -15.68 -11.00 -27.31
C ARG A 224 -15.48 -11.84 -28.58
N SER A 225 -14.26 -12.27 -28.88
CA SER A 225 -13.95 -13.20 -29.99
C SER A 225 -14.15 -14.67 -29.59
N GLN A 226 -14.37 -14.97 -28.31
CA GLN A 226 -14.58 -16.33 -27.79
C GLN A 226 -16.05 -16.59 -27.40
N GLU A 227 -16.95 -15.62 -27.61
CA GLU A 227 -18.40 -15.88 -27.53
C GLU A 227 -18.79 -16.76 -28.73
N PRO A 228 -19.29 -18.00 -28.52
CA PRO A 228 -19.72 -18.85 -29.60
C PRO A 228 -20.98 -18.24 -30.24
N ILE A 229 -20.95 -18.08 -31.56
CA ILE A 229 -22.04 -17.54 -32.39
C ILE A 229 -23.31 -18.43 -32.29
N ASP A 230 -23.20 -19.65 -31.77
CA ASP A 230 -24.27 -20.65 -31.69
C ASP A 230 -24.93 -20.81 -30.30
N GLY A 231 -24.66 -19.93 -29.33
CA GLY A 231 -25.42 -19.90 -28.07
C GLY A 231 -25.18 -21.06 -27.10
N GLU A 232 -24.31 -22.02 -27.43
CA GLU A 232 -23.86 -23.02 -26.46
C GLU A 232 -22.69 -22.44 -25.65
N PHE A 233 -22.95 -22.03 -24.41
CA PHE A 233 -21.89 -21.76 -23.44
C PHE A 233 -21.13 -23.06 -23.21
N VAL A 234 -20.03 -23.27 -23.95
CA VAL A 234 -19.04 -24.28 -23.62
C VAL A 234 -18.43 -23.84 -22.30
N ARG A 235 -19.02 -24.27 -21.19
CA ARG A 235 -18.44 -24.12 -19.86
C ARG A 235 -17.03 -24.68 -19.96
N SER A 236 -16.03 -23.82 -19.78
CA SER A 236 -14.66 -24.30 -19.72
C SER A 236 -14.60 -25.41 -18.65
N PRO A 237 -13.91 -26.54 -18.90
CA PRO A 237 -13.80 -27.64 -17.92
C PRO A 237 -13.13 -27.21 -16.60
N ILE A 238 -12.64 -25.97 -16.53
CA ILE A 238 -12.10 -25.32 -15.35
C ILE A 238 -13.20 -24.75 -14.45
N TYR A 239 -14.32 -24.26 -15.00
CA TYR A 239 -15.45 -23.75 -14.20
C TYR A 239 -16.07 -24.87 -13.35
N ASP A 240 -16.18 -26.07 -13.92
CA ASP A 240 -16.61 -27.28 -13.20
C ASP A 240 -15.59 -27.78 -12.16
N ARG A 241 -14.31 -27.40 -12.30
CA ARG A 241 -13.27 -27.70 -11.31
C ARG A 241 -13.23 -26.65 -10.20
N LEU A 242 -13.40 -25.37 -10.53
CA LEU A 242 -13.48 -24.29 -9.55
C LEU A 242 -14.74 -24.42 -8.69
N GLN A 243 -15.88 -24.78 -9.29
CA GLN A 243 -17.13 -25.06 -8.58
C GLN A 243 -17.04 -26.30 -7.67
N ARG A 244 -16.12 -27.24 -7.96
CA ARG A 244 -15.83 -28.38 -7.08
C ARG A 244 -14.82 -28.07 -5.96
N MET A 245 -14.07 -26.97 -6.07
CA MET A 245 -13.07 -26.56 -5.06
C MET A 245 -13.54 -25.44 -4.13
N LEU A 246 -14.62 -24.73 -4.49
CA LEU A 246 -15.26 -23.70 -3.68
C LEU A 246 -16.28 -24.32 -2.73
#